data_AF-A0AA40BF28-F1
#
_entry.id   AF-A0AA40BF28-F1
#
_cell.length_a   1.000
_cell.length_b   1.000
_cell.length_c   1.000
_cell.angle_alpha   90.00
_cell.angle_beta   90.00
_cell.angle_gamma   90.00
#
_symmetry.space_group_name_H-M   'P 1'
#
loop_
_entity.id
_entity.type
_entity.pdbx_description
1 polymer ?
#
loop_
_entity_poly.entity_id
_entity_poly.type
_entity_poly.pdbx_seq_one_letter_code
_entity_poly.pdbx_strand_id
1 'polypeptide(L)'
;MCLIIEALDECVDLTLLVNLVVQTSSTCPSVKWIVSSRNTWSIKERLDADAVKQKARLSLESAEWPVSEAITEYIHIKVEVLAWRDKDDNATWGVVKRCLSENGHGNFLWISLVFQEFENTPRSEVQTKLARLPDTIMGLYRTGMNRLRESNNNKLYRKILAVVSVAENPITLDELAVVVDTLDGLSGHYDALAEITGLCSPFLRLYEYTVSIAHLSAKDF
;
A
#
# COMPACT_ATOMS: atom_id res chain seq x y z
N MET A 1 -27.22 8.09 8.30
CA MET A 1 -25.79 8.32 8.60
C MET A 1 -25.03 7.06 8.24
N CYS A 2 -23.85 7.18 7.62
CA CYS A 2 -22.98 6.05 7.32
C CYS A 2 -21.69 6.22 8.12
N LEU A 3 -21.28 5.19 8.86
CA LEU A 3 -20.04 5.16 9.61
C LEU A 3 -19.15 4.07 9.01
N ILE A 4 -17.90 4.44 8.73
CA ILE A 4 -16.92 3.56 8.11
C ILE A 4 -15.79 3.38 9.10
N ILE A 5 -15.48 2.12 9.43
CA ILE A 5 -14.31 1.76 10.22
C ILE A 5 -13.40 0.95 9.30
N GLU A 6 -12.23 1.50 9.02
CA GLU A 6 -11.17 0.79 8.31
C GLU A 6 -10.28 0.04 9.32
N ALA A 7 -9.84 -1.17 8.97
CA ALA A 7 -8.88 -1.96 9.74
C ALA A 7 -9.27 -2.14 11.22
N LEU A 8 -10.51 -2.57 11.47
CA LEU A 8 -11.06 -2.74 12.81
C LEU A 8 -10.15 -3.57 13.72
N ASP A 9 -9.48 -4.60 13.20
CA ASP A 9 -8.56 -5.47 13.96
C ASP A 9 -7.30 -4.76 14.49
N GLU A 10 -6.99 -3.55 14.02
CA GLU A 10 -5.88 -2.72 14.51
C GLU A 10 -6.28 -1.81 15.68
N CYS A 11 -7.56 -1.80 16.06
CA CYS A 11 -8.06 -0.98 17.17
C CYS A 11 -7.67 -1.58 18.53
N VAL A 12 -7.12 -0.76 19.43
CA VAL A 12 -6.75 -1.15 20.80
C VAL A 12 -7.96 -1.69 21.59
N ASP A 13 -9.08 -0.96 21.56
CA ASP A 13 -10.33 -1.32 22.26
C ASP A 13 -11.31 -2.11 21.37
N LEU A 14 -10.78 -3.05 20.58
CA LEU A 14 -11.52 -3.83 19.58
C LEU A 14 -12.86 -4.39 20.10
N THR A 15 -12.85 -4.98 21.30
CA THR A 15 -14.05 -5.61 21.88
C THR A 15 -15.16 -4.60 22.15
N LEU A 16 -14.81 -3.42 22.70
CA LEU A 16 -15.79 -2.37 22.98
C LEU A 16 -16.38 -1.83 21.68
N LEU A 17 -15.53 -1.61 20.67
CA LEU A 17 -15.94 -1.09 19.38
C LEU A 17 -16.85 -2.05 18.62
N VAL A 18 -16.51 -3.34 18.59
CA VAL A 18 -17.37 -4.37 17.97
C VAL A 18 -18.74 -4.45 18.67
N ASN A 19 -18.77 -4.40 20.00
CA ASN A 19 -20.02 -4.40 20.74
C ASN A 19 -20.87 -3.17 20.43
N LEU A 20 -20.26 -1.99 20.31
CA LEU A 20 -20.95 -0.77 19.90
C LEU A 20 -21.55 -0.90 18.51
N VAL A 21 -20.81 -1.44 17.54
CA VAL A 21 -21.30 -1.69 16.17
C VAL A 21 -22.51 -2.63 16.21
N VAL A 22 -22.42 -3.75 16.94
CA VAL A 22 -23.52 -4.72 17.07
C VAL A 22 -24.76 -4.08 17.70
N GLN A 23 -24.59 -3.38 18.84
CA GLN A 23 -25.68 -2.73 19.55
C GLN A 23 -26.38 -1.70 18.67
N THR A 24 -25.62 -0.75 18.11
CA THR A 24 -26.19 0.33 17.30
C THR A 24 -26.79 -0.16 15.99
N SER A 25 -26.26 -1.22 15.39
CA SER A 25 -26.88 -1.88 14.22
C SER A 25 -28.26 -2.44 14.53
N SER A 26 -28.51 -2.85 15.79
CA SER A 26 -29.79 -3.40 16.22
C SER A 26 -30.77 -2.33 16.72
N THR A 27 -30.29 -1.26 17.36
CA THR A 27 -31.14 -0.25 18.02
C THR A 27 -31.35 1.01 17.19
N CYS A 28 -30.50 1.28 16.20
CA CYS A 28 -30.50 2.54 15.45
C CYS A 28 -30.55 2.28 13.92
N PRO A 29 -31.75 2.07 13.34
CA PRO A 29 -31.90 1.74 11.91
C PRO A 29 -31.38 2.82 10.93
N SER A 30 -31.22 4.05 11.40
CA SER A 30 -30.72 5.19 10.62
C SER A 30 -29.18 5.21 10.48
N VAL A 31 -28.48 4.35 11.21
CA VAL A 31 -27.02 4.20 11.18
C VAL A 31 -26.68 2.96 10.37
N LYS A 32 -25.85 3.14 9.34
CA LYS A 32 -25.29 2.04 8.54
C LYS A 32 -23.80 1.94 8.84
N TRP A 33 -23.32 0.74 9.08
CA TRP A 33 -21.91 0.46 9.34
C TRP A 33 -21.27 -0.23 8.15
N ILE A 34 -20.09 0.23 7.76
CA ILE A 34 -19.17 -0.48 6.87
C ILE A 34 -17.89 -0.69 7.67
N VAL A 35 -17.49 -1.94 7.83
CA VAL A 35 -16.34 -2.31 8.64
C VAL A 35 -15.42 -3.21 7.82
N SER A 36 -14.15 -2.83 7.69
CA SER A 36 -13.10 -3.70 7.14
C SER A 36 -12.23 -4.24 8.27
N SER A 37 -11.72 -5.46 8.08
CA SER A 37 -10.93 -6.17 9.08
C SER A 37 -10.21 -7.35 8.43
N ARG A 38 -9.08 -7.78 9.00
CA ARG A 38 -8.55 -9.13 8.78
C ARG A 38 -9.60 -10.19 9.19
N ASN A 39 -9.52 -11.36 8.56
CA ASN A 39 -10.45 -12.47 8.79
C ASN A 39 -10.13 -13.22 10.09
N THR A 40 -10.26 -12.55 11.25
CA THR A 40 -10.06 -13.13 12.57
C THR A 40 -11.36 -13.69 13.14
N TRP A 41 -11.25 -14.86 13.77
CA TRP A 41 -12.40 -15.56 14.36
C TRP A 41 -13.15 -14.70 15.39
N SER A 42 -12.43 -14.01 16.27
CA SER A 42 -13.00 -13.22 17.37
C SER A 42 -13.91 -12.07 16.89
N ILE A 43 -13.57 -11.45 15.76
CA ILE A 43 -14.37 -10.39 15.14
C ILE A 43 -15.57 -11.03 14.42
N LYS A 44 -15.32 -12.11 13.66
CA LYS A 44 -16.35 -12.85 12.94
C LYS A 44 -17.46 -13.32 13.86
N GLU A 45 -17.12 -14.01 14.94
CA GLU A 45 -18.08 -14.58 15.90
C GLU A 45 -19.03 -13.52 16.48
N ARG A 46 -18.49 -12.35 16.84
CA ARG A 46 -19.27 -11.26 17.44
C ARG A 46 -20.15 -10.54 16.42
N LEU A 47 -19.62 -10.23 15.24
CA LEU A 47 -20.39 -9.59 14.17
C LEU A 47 -21.44 -10.54 13.58
N ASP A 48 -21.24 -11.85 13.74
CA ASP A 48 -22.19 -12.86 13.30
C ASP A 48 -23.34 -13.12 14.30
N ALA A 49 -23.32 -12.51 15.48
CA ALA A 49 -24.38 -12.64 16.47
C ALA A 49 -25.76 -12.25 15.93
N ASP A 50 -26.80 -12.99 16.35
CA ASP A 50 -28.20 -12.83 15.90
C ASP A 50 -28.79 -11.42 16.11
N ALA A 51 -28.18 -10.63 16.98
CA ALA A 51 -28.55 -9.23 17.21
C ALA A 51 -28.41 -8.37 15.94
N VAL A 52 -27.52 -8.71 15.01
CA VAL A 52 -27.34 -8.00 13.74
C VAL A 52 -28.20 -8.65 12.65
N LYS A 53 -29.45 -8.17 12.52
CA LYS A 53 -30.44 -8.75 11.60
C LYS A 53 -30.16 -8.49 10.11
N GLN A 54 -29.53 -7.36 9.79
CA GLN A 54 -29.18 -6.99 8.41
C GLN A 54 -27.65 -6.89 8.29
N LYS A 55 -27.02 -7.99 7.87
CA LYS A 55 -25.59 -8.05 7.63
C LYS A 55 -25.30 -8.55 6.22
N ALA A 56 -24.34 -7.91 5.56
CA ALA A 56 -23.74 -8.41 4.33
C ALA A 56 -22.25 -8.59 4.62
N ARG A 57 -21.73 -9.79 4.39
CA ARG A 57 -20.31 -10.08 4.55
C ARG A 57 -19.68 -10.22 3.17
N LEU A 58 -18.69 -9.38 2.90
CA LEU A 58 -17.83 -9.52 1.74
C LEU A 58 -16.48 -10.03 2.23
N SER A 59 -16.05 -11.19 1.71
CA SER A 59 -14.75 -11.77 1.99
C SER A 59 -13.94 -11.75 0.70
N LEU A 60 -12.84 -10.99 0.71
CA LEU A 60 -11.95 -10.86 -0.44
C LEU A 60 -11.11 -12.14 -0.63
N GLU A 61 -10.85 -12.90 0.43
CA GLU A 61 -10.09 -14.17 0.38
C GLU A 61 -10.84 -15.28 -0.35
N SER A 62 -12.17 -15.31 -0.25
CA SER A 62 -13.02 -16.35 -0.86
C SER A 62 -13.57 -15.96 -2.24
N ALA A 63 -13.24 -14.76 -2.73
CA ALA A 63 -13.67 -14.24 -4.01
C ALA A 63 -12.56 -14.39 -5.06
N GLU A 64 -11.96 -15.58 -5.16
CA GLU A 64 -10.79 -15.85 -6.02
C GLU A 64 -11.00 -15.37 -7.47
N TRP A 65 -12.15 -15.69 -8.06
CA TRP A 65 -12.45 -15.29 -9.44
C TRP A 65 -12.62 -13.76 -9.60
N PRO A 66 -13.53 -13.09 -8.86
CA PRO A 66 -13.65 -11.62 -8.94
C PRO A 66 -12.36 -10.85 -8.62
N VAL A 67 -11.55 -11.35 -7.68
CA VAL A 67 -10.27 -10.71 -7.32
C VAL A 67 -9.24 -10.88 -8.43
N SER A 68 -9.15 -12.08 -9.03
CA SER A 68 -8.26 -12.33 -10.16
C SER A 68 -8.63 -11.48 -11.39
N GLU A 69 -9.93 -11.33 -11.67
CA GLU A 69 -10.42 -10.48 -12.75
C GLU A 69 -10.12 -9.00 -12.48
N ALA A 70 -10.37 -8.51 -11.27
CA ALA A 70 -10.05 -7.14 -10.86
C ALA A 70 -8.54 -6.84 -10.94
N ILE A 71 -7.70 -7.81 -10.57
CA ILE A 71 -6.24 -7.70 -10.70
C ILE A 71 -5.83 -7.64 -12.17
N THR A 72 -6.41 -8.49 -13.01
CA THR A 72 -6.12 -8.50 -14.44
C THR A 72 -6.49 -7.16 -15.09
N GLU A 73 -7.65 -6.62 -14.73
CA GLU A 73 -8.08 -5.30 -15.19
C GLU A 73 -7.18 -4.18 -14.65
N TYR A 74 -6.76 -4.25 -13.39
CA TYR A 74 -5.81 -3.31 -12.81
C TYR A 74 -4.45 -3.32 -13.56
N ILE A 75 -3.91 -4.51 -13.85
CA ILE A 75 -2.70 -4.66 -14.68
C ILE A 75 -2.93 -4.02 -16.06
N HIS A 76 -4.10 -4.28 -16.65
CA HIS A 76 -4.47 -3.75 -17.96
C HIS A 76 -4.38 -2.22 -17.98
N ILE A 77 -5.10 -1.57 -17.07
CA ILE A 77 -5.16 -0.10 -16.93
C ILE A 77 -3.76 0.47 -16.66
N LYS A 78 -3.00 -0.12 -15.73
CA LYS A 78 -1.67 0.40 -15.38
C LYS A 78 -0.68 0.30 -16.53
N VAL A 79 -0.74 -0.76 -17.32
CA VAL A 79 0.09 -0.88 -18.52
C VAL A 79 -0.30 0.15 -19.59
N GLU A 80 -1.60 0.43 -19.78
CA GLU A 80 -2.04 1.47 -20.71
C GLU A 80 -1.52 2.86 -20.32
N VAL A 81 -1.54 3.19 -19.02
CA VAL A 81 -0.97 4.44 -18.51
C VAL A 81 0.51 4.56 -18.84
N LEU A 82 1.29 3.50 -18.63
CA LEU A 82 2.73 3.49 -18.95
C LEU A 82 3.00 3.51 -20.46
N ALA A 83 2.19 2.82 -21.26
CA ALA A 83 2.28 2.85 -22.71
C ALA A 83 2.02 4.25 -23.28
N TRP A 84 0.99 4.93 -22.75
CA TRP A 84 0.68 6.31 -23.11
C TRP A 84 1.82 7.26 -22.74
N ARG A 85 2.39 7.14 -21.53
CA ARG A 85 3.57 7.91 -21.09
C ARG A 85 4.75 7.75 -22.05
N ASP A 86 5.02 6.51 -22.46
CA ASP A 86 6.16 6.15 -23.29
C ASP A 86 5.95 6.39 -24.79
N LYS A 87 4.72 6.75 -25.22
CA LYS A 87 4.31 6.96 -26.62
C LYS A 87 4.65 5.77 -27.54
N ASP A 88 4.51 4.54 -27.02
CA ASP A 88 4.96 3.32 -27.73
C ASP A 88 3.94 2.19 -27.63
N ASP A 89 3.84 1.37 -28.69
CA ASP A 89 2.82 0.34 -28.86
C ASP A 89 3.28 -1.08 -28.45
N ASN A 90 2.35 -1.69 -27.71
CA ASN A 90 2.04 -3.09 -27.39
C ASN A 90 3.10 -4.16 -27.09
N ALA A 91 4.25 -4.27 -27.78
CA ALA A 91 5.03 -5.51 -27.70
C ALA A 91 5.67 -5.73 -26.30
N THR A 92 6.42 -4.74 -25.81
CA THR A 92 7.01 -4.77 -24.46
C THR A 92 5.93 -4.86 -23.37
N TRP A 93 4.85 -4.12 -23.58
CA TRP A 93 3.76 -4.01 -22.61
C TRP A 93 2.89 -5.27 -22.53
N GLY A 94 2.74 -6.01 -23.63
CA GLY A 94 2.11 -7.32 -23.64
C GLY A 94 2.91 -8.38 -22.86
N VAL A 95 4.25 -8.31 -22.91
CA VAL A 95 5.13 -9.16 -22.08
C VAL A 95 4.97 -8.81 -20.59
N VAL A 96 4.93 -7.51 -20.25
CA VAL A 96 4.68 -7.06 -18.87
C VAL A 96 3.33 -7.56 -18.38
N LYS A 97 2.23 -7.38 -19.16
CA LYS A 97 0.90 -7.88 -18.80
C LYS A 97 0.94 -9.37 -18.46
N ARG A 98 1.50 -10.19 -19.37
CA ARG A 98 1.58 -11.65 -19.19
C ARG A 98 2.37 -12.03 -17.94
N CYS A 99 3.57 -11.46 -17.79
CA CYS A 99 4.46 -11.79 -16.68
C CYS A 99 3.84 -11.41 -15.32
N LEU A 100 3.17 -10.25 -15.22
CA LEU A 100 2.52 -9.85 -13.96
C LEU A 100 1.27 -10.68 -13.67
N SER A 101 0.53 -11.11 -14.69
CA SER A 101 -0.60 -12.02 -14.51
C SER A 101 -0.15 -13.42 -14.04
N GLU A 102 0.99 -13.91 -14.50
CA GLU A 102 1.56 -15.22 -14.12
C GLU A 102 2.23 -15.18 -12.73
N ASN A 103 2.99 -14.12 -12.42
CA ASN A 103 3.80 -14.02 -11.21
C ASN A 103 3.12 -13.29 -10.04
N GLY A 104 2.05 -12.54 -10.33
CA GLY A 104 1.38 -11.72 -9.31
C GLY A 104 0.67 -12.53 -8.22
N HIS A 105 0.42 -13.83 -8.45
CA HIS A 105 -0.22 -14.76 -7.50
C HIS A 105 -1.46 -14.19 -6.80
N GLY A 106 -2.26 -13.36 -7.48
CA GLY A 106 -3.44 -12.73 -6.90
C GLY A 106 -3.15 -11.65 -5.86
N ASN A 107 -1.92 -11.14 -5.78
CA ASN A 107 -1.51 -10.16 -4.79
C ASN A 107 -1.51 -8.74 -5.36
N PHE A 108 -2.58 -8.00 -5.11
CA PHE A 108 -2.74 -6.62 -5.57
C PHE A 108 -1.61 -5.69 -5.10
N LEU A 109 -1.12 -5.87 -3.87
CA LEU A 109 -0.04 -5.05 -3.31
C LEU A 109 1.30 -5.33 -3.99
N TRP A 110 1.62 -6.59 -4.27
CA TRP A 110 2.83 -6.91 -5.03
C TRP A 110 2.79 -6.24 -6.41
N ILE A 111 1.66 -6.35 -7.10
CA ILE A 111 1.48 -5.80 -8.45
C ILE A 111 1.58 -4.26 -8.41
N SER A 112 0.96 -3.61 -7.43
CA SER A 112 1.02 -2.15 -7.30
C SER A 112 2.44 -1.65 -7.03
N LEU A 113 3.21 -2.34 -6.18
CA LEU A 113 4.62 -2.03 -5.92
C LEU A 113 5.49 -2.19 -7.17
N VAL A 114 5.25 -3.23 -7.98
CA VAL A 114 5.96 -3.41 -9.26
C VAL A 114 5.64 -2.29 -10.24
N PHE A 115 4.38 -1.84 -10.32
CA PHE A 115 4.05 -0.69 -11.17
C PHE A 115 4.68 0.61 -10.68
N GLN A 116 4.73 0.82 -9.37
CA GLN A 116 5.40 1.98 -8.77
C GLN A 116 6.90 2.00 -9.12
N GLU A 117 7.54 0.82 -9.17
CA GLU A 117 8.91 0.68 -9.68
C GLU A 117 9.03 1.08 -11.15
N PHE A 118 8.07 0.70 -12.00
CA PHE A 118 8.07 1.04 -13.43
C PHE A 118 7.73 2.51 -13.71
N GLU A 119 6.97 3.18 -12.84
CA GLU A 119 6.64 4.59 -12.96
C GLU A 119 7.92 5.47 -12.99
N ASN A 120 8.97 5.07 -12.27
CA ASN A 120 10.26 5.78 -12.23
C ASN A 120 11.36 5.10 -13.08
N THR A 121 11.04 4.06 -13.86
CA THR A 121 12.03 3.32 -14.66
C THR A 121 11.98 3.75 -16.12
N PRO A 122 13.13 4.10 -16.74
CA PRO A 122 13.19 4.30 -18.17
C PRO A 122 12.73 3.06 -18.93
N ARG A 123 11.97 3.24 -20.01
CA ARG A 123 11.44 2.15 -20.84
C ARG A 123 12.47 1.08 -21.18
N SER A 124 13.68 1.50 -21.55
CA SER A 124 14.79 0.62 -21.94
C SER A 124 15.18 -0.38 -20.85
N GLU A 125 14.90 -0.07 -19.59
CA GLU A 125 15.27 -0.90 -18.43
C GLU A 125 14.10 -1.74 -17.91
N VAL A 126 12.87 -1.50 -18.35
CA VAL A 126 11.66 -2.19 -17.86
C VAL A 126 11.78 -3.70 -18.05
N GLN A 127 12.21 -4.18 -19.22
CA GLN A 127 12.38 -5.62 -19.45
C GLN A 127 13.44 -6.25 -18.56
N THR A 128 14.56 -5.54 -18.32
CA THR A 128 15.62 -6.00 -17.43
C THR A 128 15.15 -6.04 -15.98
N LYS A 129 14.35 -5.07 -15.54
CA LYS A 129 13.73 -5.07 -14.21
C LYS A 129 12.72 -6.21 -14.09
N LEU A 130 11.86 -6.41 -15.10
CA LEU A 130 10.86 -7.47 -15.14
C LEU A 130 11.50 -8.85 -14.92
N ALA A 131 12.63 -9.13 -15.58
CA ALA A 131 13.37 -10.39 -15.43
C ALA A 131 14.05 -10.60 -14.07
N ARG A 132 14.14 -9.55 -13.24
CA ARG A 132 14.75 -9.58 -11.89
C ARG A 132 13.71 -9.39 -10.80
N LEU A 133 12.43 -9.37 -11.13
CA LEU A 133 11.38 -9.22 -10.15
C LEU A 133 11.36 -10.46 -9.24
N PRO A 134 11.32 -10.25 -7.92
CA PRO A 134 11.12 -11.35 -6.99
C PRO A 134 9.64 -11.72 -6.93
N ASP A 135 9.34 -13.01 -6.82
CA ASP A 135 7.97 -13.56 -6.82
C ASP A 135 7.19 -13.29 -5.53
N THR A 136 7.77 -12.55 -4.57
CA THR A 136 7.15 -12.27 -3.26
C THR A 136 7.29 -10.80 -2.87
N ILE A 137 6.33 -10.29 -2.08
CA ILE A 137 6.38 -8.92 -1.53
C ILE A 137 7.65 -8.75 -0.68
N MET A 138 7.99 -9.75 0.14
CA MET A 138 9.20 -9.72 0.97
C MET A 138 10.47 -9.61 0.12
N GLY A 139 10.48 -10.23 -1.05
CA GLY A 139 11.56 -10.06 -2.03
C GLY A 139 11.61 -8.63 -2.59
N LEU A 140 10.46 -8.00 -2.88
CA LEU A 140 10.40 -6.60 -3.32
C LEU A 140 10.95 -5.67 -2.24
N TYR A 141 10.51 -5.82 -0.98
CA TYR A 141 11.05 -5.05 0.14
C TYR A 141 12.54 -5.28 0.33
N ARG A 142 13.01 -6.54 0.28
CA ARG A 142 14.45 -6.83 0.38
C ARG A 142 15.24 -6.14 -0.73
N THR A 143 14.73 -6.17 -1.96
CA THR A 143 15.36 -5.51 -3.10
C THR A 143 15.41 -3.99 -2.91
N GLY A 144 14.30 -3.37 -2.51
CA GLY A 144 14.24 -1.94 -2.19
C GLY A 144 15.21 -1.55 -1.07
N MET A 145 15.22 -2.32 0.03
CA MET A 145 16.10 -2.10 1.17
C MET A 145 17.59 -2.21 0.79
N ASN A 146 17.95 -3.18 -0.06
CA ASN A 146 19.32 -3.31 -0.54
C ASN A 146 19.75 -2.08 -1.37
N ARG A 147 18.89 -1.56 -2.25
CA ARG A 147 19.17 -0.33 -3.00
C ARG A 147 19.36 0.87 -2.08
N LEU A 148 18.54 1.00 -1.04
CA LEU A 148 18.69 2.06 -0.04
C LEU A 148 20.01 1.96 0.72
N ARG A 149 20.47 0.73 1.02
CA ARG A 149 21.77 0.48 1.69
C ARG A 149 22.96 0.80 0.79
N GLU A 150 22.86 0.49 -0.49
CA GLU A 150 23.92 0.71 -1.49
C GLU A 150 24.01 2.16 -1.98
N SER A 151 22.97 2.97 -1.74
CA SER A 151 22.98 4.40 -2.09
C SER A 151 24.00 5.20 -1.26
N ASN A 152 24.57 6.23 -1.88
CA ASN A 152 25.41 7.23 -1.22
C ASN A 152 24.69 7.91 -0.04
N ASN A 153 23.35 8.01 -0.12
CA ASN A 153 22.49 8.64 0.88
C ASN A 153 21.92 7.63 1.91
N ASN A 154 22.51 6.44 2.05
CA ASN A 154 21.97 5.36 2.91
C ASN A 154 21.70 5.78 4.38
N LYS A 155 22.56 6.61 4.97
CA LYS A 155 22.40 7.10 6.34
C LYS A 155 21.15 7.95 6.47
N LEU A 156 20.88 8.78 5.46
CA LEU A 156 19.70 9.62 5.41
C LEU A 156 18.43 8.78 5.29
N TYR A 157 18.37 7.87 4.32
CA TYR A 157 17.19 7.00 4.15
C TYR A 157 16.92 6.14 5.38
N ARG A 158 17.96 5.61 6.02
CA ARG A 158 17.81 4.85 7.26
C ARG A 158 17.21 5.70 8.38
N LYS A 159 17.63 6.96 8.52
CA LYS A 159 17.03 7.89 9.50
C LYS A 159 15.56 8.16 9.16
N ILE A 160 15.26 8.50 7.91
CA ILE A 160 13.87 8.77 7.46
C ILE A 160 12.98 7.56 7.76
N LEU A 161 13.38 6.35 7.33
CA LEU A 161 12.63 5.13 7.59
C LEU A 161 12.43 4.87 9.09
N ALA A 162 13.47 5.08 9.90
CA ALA A 162 13.39 4.88 11.35
C ALA A 162 12.43 5.87 12.02
N VAL A 163 12.40 7.13 11.56
CA VAL A 163 11.51 8.17 12.10
C VAL A 163 10.07 7.90 11.69
N VAL A 164 9.83 7.61 10.40
CA VAL A 164 8.47 7.37 9.88
C VAL A 164 7.89 6.05 10.39
N SER A 165 8.72 5.03 10.68
CA SER A 165 8.21 3.74 11.19
C SER A 165 7.69 3.82 12.62
N VAL A 166 8.25 4.69 13.46
CA VAL A 166 7.82 4.87 14.86
C VAL A 166 6.75 5.94 15.02
N ALA A 167 6.50 6.76 13.99
CA ALA A 167 5.47 7.78 14.05
C ALA A 167 4.07 7.17 14.03
N GLU A 168 3.21 7.69 14.90
CA GLU A 168 1.80 7.31 14.98
C GLU A 168 0.95 8.00 13.90
N ASN A 169 1.41 9.16 13.43
CA ASN A 169 0.73 9.99 12.44
C ASN A 169 1.66 10.27 11.24
N PRO A 170 1.10 10.59 10.06
CA PRO A 170 1.89 11.12 8.95
C PRO A 170 2.73 12.32 9.40
N ILE A 171 3.99 12.35 9.00
CA ILE A 171 4.96 13.37 9.39
C ILE A 171 5.03 14.43 8.28
N THR A 172 4.94 15.71 8.62
CA THR A 172 5.15 16.77 7.64
C THR A 172 6.62 16.82 7.21
N LEU A 173 6.89 17.33 6.02
CA LEU A 173 8.26 17.47 5.53
C LEU A 173 9.12 18.40 6.39
N ASP A 174 8.52 19.43 6.99
CA ASP A 174 9.20 20.34 7.90
C ASP A 174 9.59 19.64 9.22
N GLU A 175 8.67 18.84 9.79
CA GLU A 175 8.98 18.03 10.99
C GLU A 175 10.07 17.00 10.69
N LEU A 176 9.99 16.33 9.54
CA LEU A 176 11.00 15.37 9.11
C LEU A 176 12.37 16.05 8.96
N ALA A 177 12.40 17.28 8.41
CA ALA A 177 13.62 18.05 8.24
C ALA A 177 14.32 18.33 9.58
N VAL A 178 13.54 18.73 10.59
CA VAL A 178 14.03 18.99 11.95
C VAL A 178 14.58 17.71 12.61
N VAL A 179 13.84 16.60 12.53
CA VAL A 179 14.22 15.37 13.24
C VAL A 179 15.45 14.71 12.63
N VAL A 180 15.61 14.80 11.32
CA VAL A 180 16.70 14.09 10.64
C VAL A 180 18.03 14.84 10.76
N ASP A 181 18.04 16.12 11.17
CA ASP A 181 19.20 16.98 11.52
C ASP A 181 20.32 17.00 10.43
N THR A 182 19.98 16.48 9.26
CA THR A 182 20.82 16.32 8.05
C THR A 182 20.04 16.74 6.80
N LEU A 183 18.81 17.20 6.97
CA LEU A 183 18.00 17.85 5.94
C LEU A 183 18.07 19.39 6.06
N ASP A 184 18.91 19.93 6.95
CA ASP A 184 19.23 21.36 7.03
C ASP A 184 19.72 21.85 5.66
N GLY A 185 18.88 22.63 4.97
CA GLY A 185 19.10 23.11 3.59
C GLY A 185 18.09 22.60 2.55
N LEU A 186 17.22 21.66 2.89
CA LEU A 186 16.16 21.16 2.00
C LEU A 186 14.83 21.90 2.15
N SER A 187 14.74 22.86 3.07
CA SER A 187 13.60 23.78 3.16
C SER A 187 13.48 24.55 1.83
N GLY A 188 12.62 24.06 0.94
CA GLY A 188 12.37 24.65 -0.38
C GLY A 188 12.78 23.83 -1.60
N HIS A 189 13.40 22.66 -1.47
CA HIS A 189 13.86 21.87 -2.63
C HIS A 189 12.94 20.69 -2.92
N TYR A 190 11.99 20.89 -3.84
CA TYR A 190 11.16 19.83 -4.45
C TYR A 190 11.99 18.64 -4.96
N ASP A 191 13.25 18.87 -5.37
CA ASP A 191 14.14 17.83 -5.89
C ASP A 191 14.51 16.76 -4.83
N ALA A 192 14.66 17.15 -3.56
CA ALA A 192 14.91 16.18 -2.49
C ALA A 192 13.67 15.37 -2.12
N LEU A 193 12.48 15.94 -2.32
CA LEU A 193 11.21 15.21 -2.19
C LEU A 193 11.06 14.16 -3.29
N ALA A 194 11.42 14.50 -4.52
CA ALA A 194 11.47 13.55 -5.63
C ALA A 194 12.48 12.41 -5.37
N GLU A 195 13.64 12.72 -4.77
CA GLU A 195 14.66 11.72 -4.44
C GLU A 195 14.22 10.78 -3.29
N ILE A 196 13.61 11.32 -2.23
CA ILE A 196 13.06 10.53 -1.11
C ILE A 196 11.92 9.65 -1.60
N THR A 197 11.00 10.18 -2.42
CA THR A 197 9.85 9.42 -2.94
C THR A 197 10.23 8.35 -3.96
N GLY A 198 11.25 8.60 -4.79
CA GLY A 198 11.68 7.65 -5.82
C GLY A 198 12.31 6.39 -5.24
N LEU A 199 13.23 6.52 -4.27
CA LEU A 199 13.98 5.37 -3.74
C LEU A 199 13.29 4.68 -2.55
N CYS A 200 12.51 5.43 -1.76
CA CYS A 200 11.76 4.85 -0.65
C CYS A 200 10.35 4.42 -1.06
N SER A 201 10.01 4.48 -2.35
CA SER A 201 8.66 4.27 -2.88
C SER A 201 7.96 3.00 -2.36
N PRO A 202 8.64 1.84 -2.17
CA PRO A 202 7.97 0.66 -1.63
C PRO A 202 7.60 0.76 -0.15
N PHE A 203 8.24 1.67 0.58
CA PHE A 203 8.13 1.82 2.03
C PHE A 203 7.36 3.05 2.46
N LEU A 204 7.47 4.14 1.68
CA LEU A 204 6.95 5.45 2.03
C LEU A 204 5.96 5.94 0.98
N ARG A 205 4.91 6.60 1.45
CA ARG A 205 3.98 7.38 0.64
C ARG A 205 4.20 8.85 0.95
N LEU A 206 4.35 9.66 -0.09
CA LEU A 206 4.21 11.10 0.00
C LEU A 206 2.81 11.48 -0.47
N TYR A 207 2.09 12.20 0.35
CA TYR A 207 0.81 12.80 -0.01
C TYR A 207 0.82 14.26 0.42
N GLU A 208 0.62 15.15 -0.55
CA GLU A 208 0.81 16.59 -0.39
C GLU A 208 2.20 16.90 0.18
N TYR A 209 2.27 17.23 1.47
CA TYR A 209 3.52 17.56 2.19
C TYR A 209 3.72 16.68 3.42
N THR A 210 3.12 15.49 3.42
CA THR A 210 3.23 14.51 4.51
C THR A 210 3.79 13.20 4.01
N VAL A 211 4.67 12.61 4.81
CA VAL A 211 5.29 11.30 4.58
C VAL A 211 4.74 10.32 5.61
N SER A 212 4.28 9.18 5.13
CA SER A 212 3.81 8.08 5.97
C SER A 212 4.31 6.75 5.42
N ILE A 213 4.19 5.67 6.21
CA ILE A 213 4.44 4.33 5.70
C ILE A 213 3.42 3.99 4.60
N ALA A 214 3.89 3.46 3.48
CA ALA A 214 3.06 3.17 2.32
C ALA A 214 1.99 2.10 2.58
N HIS A 215 2.32 1.11 3.40
CA HIS A 215 1.45 -0.01 3.77
C HIS A 215 1.94 -0.70 5.06
N LEU A 216 1.04 -1.27 5.86
CA LEU A 216 1.41 -1.95 7.12
C LEU A 216 2.49 -3.03 6.93
N SER A 217 2.40 -3.84 5.88
CA SER A 217 3.44 -4.85 5.59
C SER A 217 4.83 -4.27 5.33
N ALA A 218 4.94 -3.01 4.90
CA ALA A 218 6.22 -2.33 4.78
C ALA A 218 6.73 -1.83 6.14
N LYS A 219 5.83 -1.55 7.10
CA LYS A 219 6.17 -1.22 8.50
C LYS A 219 6.70 -2.43 9.25
N ASP A 220 6.07 -3.59 9.02
CA ASP A 220 6.40 -4.85 9.69
C ASP A 220 7.72 -5.48 9.21
N PHE A 221 8.15 -5.14 7.99
CA PHE A 221 9.38 -5.65 7.35
C PHE A 221 10.65 -5.00 7.93
#